data_AF-A0AAE1BK74-F1
#
_entry.id   AF-A0AAE1BK74-F1
#
_cell.length_a   1.000
_cell.length_b   1.000
_cell.length_c   1.000
_cell.angle_alpha   90.00
_cell.angle_beta   90.00
_cell.angle_gamma   90.00
#
_symmetry.space_group_name_H-M   'P 1'
#
loop_
_entity.id
_entity.type
_entity.pdbx_description
1 polymer ?
#
loop_
_entity_poly.entity_id
_entity_poly.type
_entity_poly.pdbx_seq_one_letter_code
_entity_poly.pdbx_strand_id
1 'polypeptide(L)'
;SSQNRLLIKGGRVVNDDMMQDADVYIEDGIIKQVGLNLHIPGGTRVIEAKGHLVIPGGIDTHTHMQLPFMGTFAVDDFYTGTRAGLVGGTTMIMDFAIPQRGESLVEAYHRWRSWADPKVCCDYSLHVAVTWWSDKVRQEMGELTSEHGINSFKMFMAYKDTWQLDDGDMIQAFKTCKDIGALAQVHAENGDVIKENSQKLLSLGITGPEGHEMSRPEEVEAEATNRACVLANQVGCPLYVVHVMSKSAADIVSAKRKQGHIVFGEPIAAGLGTDGTHYRHQCWRHAAAHVMGPPLRPDTHTPSYLMDLLANGDLQTTGTDNCTFSASQKALGKDNFTKIPNGVNGVEDRMSIIWEKGVVSGKMDPCRFVAVTSTNAAKIFNIYPKKGRIAVGSDADIVVWNPHATRVISAQTHHQAVDFNIFEGMEVHGIADYVICHGRVVVEEGNIRVISGMGKFVPTLPFSTHVFGRVDDRDRANAPQKVDRAAYDGPVTRINGPSHTTSAGPSPLDSHIIPTTAPDFYTRGAQVTDKSPKRPSVKVNNPPGGKASGSFW
;
A
#
# COMPACT_ATOMS: atom_id res chain seq x y z
N SER A 1 28.96 -2.48 26.59
CA SER A 1 29.23 -3.69 27.42
C SER A 1 29.68 -4.80 26.49
N SER A 2 30.56 -5.73 26.90
CA SER A 2 30.96 -6.88 26.07
C SER A 2 29.76 -7.74 25.62
N GLN A 3 28.64 -7.68 26.37
CA GLN A 3 27.37 -8.35 26.03
C GLN A 3 26.66 -7.83 24.76
N ASN A 4 27.05 -6.68 24.22
CA ASN A 4 26.45 -6.08 23.00
C ASN A 4 27.36 -6.19 21.76
N ARG A 5 28.34 -7.10 21.78
CA ARG A 5 29.27 -7.31 20.66
C ARG A 5 29.00 -8.64 19.98
N LEU A 6 28.72 -8.59 18.68
CA LEU A 6 28.53 -9.77 17.84
C LEU A 6 29.48 -9.71 16.64
N LEU A 7 29.98 -10.87 16.23
CA LEU A 7 30.66 -11.09 14.96
C LEU A 7 29.91 -12.17 14.20
N ILE A 8 29.37 -11.84 13.04
CA ILE A 8 28.87 -12.83 12.07
C ILE A 8 30.04 -13.16 11.15
N LYS A 9 30.47 -14.43 11.15
CA LYS A 9 31.73 -14.86 10.53
C LYS A 9 31.51 -15.87 9.40
N GLY A 10 32.20 -15.69 8.28
CA GLY A 10 32.28 -16.65 7.19
C GLY A 10 31.05 -16.75 6.28
N GLY A 11 30.10 -15.82 6.42
CA GLY A 11 28.91 -15.75 5.58
C GLY A 11 29.11 -14.92 4.32
N ARG A 12 28.10 -14.97 3.44
CA ARG A 12 28.05 -14.14 2.24
C ARG A 12 27.07 -12.99 2.46
N VAL A 13 27.58 -11.77 2.60
CA VAL A 13 26.77 -10.56 2.71
C VAL A 13 26.06 -10.31 1.38
N VAL A 14 24.74 -10.12 1.44
CA VAL A 14 23.91 -9.85 0.27
C VAL A 14 23.14 -8.55 0.51
N ASN A 15 23.41 -7.56 -0.33
CA ASN A 15 22.64 -6.33 -0.43
C ASN A 15 21.87 -6.30 -1.76
N ASP A 16 21.07 -5.27 -2.00
CA ASP A 16 20.30 -5.11 -3.24
C ASP A 16 21.17 -4.94 -4.50
N ASP A 17 22.42 -4.53 -4.34
CA ASP A 17 23.37 -4.22 -5.42
C ASP A 17 24.40 -5.33 -5.69
N MET A 18 24.84 -6.07 -4.66
CA MET A 18 25.86 -7.11 -4.82
C MET A 18 25.88 -8.14 -3.69
N MET A 19 26.54 -9.27 -3.97
CA MET A 19 26.88 -10.31 -3.00
C MET A 19 28.40 -10.40 -2.81
N GLN A 20 28.88 -10.44 -1.57
CA GLN A 20 30.30 -10.58 -1.26
C GLN A 20 30.54 -11.43 -0.01
N ASP A 21 31.63 -12.19 0.00
CA ASP A 21 32.08 -12.88 1.21
C ASP A 21 32.67 -11.85 2.18
N ALA A 22 32.10 -11.74 3.37
CA ALA A 22 32.52 -10.77 4.38
C ALA A 22 32.00 -11.16 5.77
N ASP A 23 32.81 -10.87 6.78
CA ASP A 23 32.37 -10.88 8.17
C ASP A 23 31.67 -9.55 8.50
N VAL A 24 30.76 -9.57 9.48
CA VAL A 24 30.03 -8.39 9.95
C VAL A 24 30.22 -8.24 11.45
N TYR A 25 30.88 -7.15 11.86
CA TYR A 25 31.06 -6.80 13.27
C TYR A 25 30.02 -5.78 13.72
N ILE A 26 29.38 -6.08 14.86
CA ILE A 26 28.29 -5.33 15.45
C ILE A 26 28.70 -4.91 16.86
N GLU A 27 28.47 -3.64 17.19
CA GLU A 27 28.63 -3.13 18.55
C GLU A 27 27.53 -2.11 18.85
N ASP A 28 26.88 -2.28 20.01
CA ASP A 28 25.84 -1.37 20.53
C ASP A 28 24.71 -1.11 19.52
N GLY A 29 24.26 -2.19 18.86
CA GLY A 29 23.13 -2.17 17.94
C GLY A 29 23.43 -1.64 16.53
N ILE A 30 24.70 -1.34 16.23
CA ILE A 30 25.12 -0.75 14.94
C ILE A 30 26.18 -1.63 14.28
N ILE A 31 26.14 -1.76 12.96
CA ILE A 31 27.20 -2.39 12.16
C ILE A 31 28.43 -1.47 12.16
N LYS A 32 29.55 -1.96 12.70
CA LYS A 32 30.80 -1.18 12.83
C LYS A 32 31.82 -1.48 11.74
N GLN A 33 31.90 -2.73 11.29
CA GLN A 33 32.82 -3.14 10.24
C GLN A 33 32.17 -4.22 9.37
N VAL A 34 32.45 -4.18 8.06
CA VAL A 34 32.09 -5.22 7.09
C VAL A 34 33.32 -5.50 6.25
N GLY A 35 33.75 -6.76 6.17
CA GLY A 35 34.93 -7.13 5.40
C GLY A 35 35.57 -8.43 5.87
N LEU A 36 36.71 -8.78 5.29
CA LEU A 36 37.47 -9.98 5.65
C LEU A 36 38.52 -9.67 6.71
N ASN A 37 38.84 -10.65 7.56
CA ASN A 37 39.91 -10.59 8.56
C ASN A 37 39.78 -9.38 9.50
N LEU A 38 38.59 -9.16 10.04
CA LEU A 38 38.29 -8.01 10.89
C LEU A 38 39.08 -8.07 12.21
N HIS A 39 39.50 -6.90 12.70
CA HIS A 39 40.12 -6.76 14.02
C HIS A 39 39.03 -6.58 15.07
N ILE A 40 38.77 -7.64 15.84
CA ILE A 40 37.63 -7.72 16.76
C ILE A 40 38.08 -7.68 18.22
N PRO A 41 37.49 -6.83 19.08
CA PRO A 41 37.77 -6.83 20.50
C PRO A 41 37.46 -8.19 21.16
N GLY A 42 38.26 -8.57 22.17
CA GLY A 42 38.00 -9.77 22.97
C GLY A 42 36.63 -9.77 23.66
N GLY A 43 36.09 -10.96 23.92
CA GLY A 43 34.77 -11.14 24.54
C GLY A 43 33.58 -10.93 23.60
N THR A 44 33.81 -10.86 22.28
CA THR A 44 32.77 -10.79 21.25
C THR A 44 32.16 -12.18 21.00
N ARG A 45 30.82 -12.28 21.00
CA ARG A 45 30.14 -13.53 20.62
C ARG A 45 30.23 -13.72 19.10
N VAL A 46 30.59 -14.92 18.67
CA VAL A 46 30.72 -15.27 17.25
C VAL A 46 29.49 -16.10 16.82
N ILE A 47 28.93 -15.76 15.66
CA ILE A 47 27.91 -16.52 14.95
C ILE A 47 28.57 -17.01 13.65
N GLU A 48 28.69 -18.33 13.51
CA GLU A 48 29.25 -18.93 12.29
C GLU A 48 28.17 -18.95 11.20
N ALA A 49 28.44 -18.29 10.08
CA ALA A 49 27.52 -18.12 8.95
C ALA A 49 28.05 -18.79 7.68
N LYS A 50 28.99 -19.73 7.79
CA LYS A 50 29.53 -20.46 6.63
C LYS A 50 28.39 -21.14 5.86
N GLY A 51 28.32 -20.91 4.55
CA GLY A 51 27.24 -21.44 3.69
C GLY A 51 25.90 -20.71 3.82
N HIS A 52 25.83 -19.67 4.65
CA HIS A 52 24.64 -18.85 4.84
C HIS A 52 24.79 -17.50 4.12
N LEU A 53 23.65 -16.87 3.86
CA LEU A 53 23.58 -15.48 3.43
C LEU A 53 23.41 -14.58 4.65
N VAL A 54 24.04 -13.42 4.63
CA VAL A 54 23.88 -12.38 5.65
C VAL A 54 23.15 -11.22 5.00
N ILE A 55 21.85 -11.14 5.24
CA ILE A 55 20.93 -10.19 4.58
C ILE A 55 20.41 -9.15 5.59
N PRO A 56 20.00 -7.95 5.14
CA PRO A 56 19.21 -7.07 5.98
C PRO A 56 17.94 -7.76 6.45
N GLY A 57 17.52 -7.50 7.68
CA GLY A 57 16.23 -7.98 8.15
C GLY A 57 15.09 -7.43 7.30
N GLY A 58 14.08 -8.26 7.10
CA GLY A 58 12.92 -7.91 6.28
C GLY A 58 12.16 -6.72 6.87
N ILE A 59 11.63 -5.88 5.99
CA ILE A 59 10.70 -4.79 6.32
C ILE A 59 9.35 -5.15 5.71
N ASP A 60 8.36 -5.40 6.55
CA ASP A 60 6.98 -5.62 6.12
C ASP A 60 6.25 -4.27 6.08
N THR A 61 5.90 -3.84 4.87
CA THR A 61 5.28 -2.52 4.63
C THR A 61 3.78 -2.50 4.88
N HIS A 62 3.17 -3.63 5.27
CA HIS A 62 1.73 -3.70 5.39
C HIS A 62 1.27 -4.67 6.47
N THR A 63 1.03 -4.17 7.68
CA THR A 63 0.44 -4.95 8.78
C THR A 63 -0.78 -4.26 9.39
N HIS A 64 -1.64 -5.04 10.04
CA HIS A 64 -2.78 -4.57 10.84
C HIS A 64 -2.85 -5.32 12.17
N MET A 65 -1.90 -5.01 13.05
CA MET A 65 -1.81 -5.63 14.37
C MET A 65 -2.89 -5.06 15.30
N GLN A 66 -3.63 -5.94 15.97
CA GLN A 66 -4.67 -5.56 16.93
C GLN A 66 -5.75 -4.62 16.34
N LEU A 67 -5.98 -4.66 15.02
CA LEU A 67 -6.88 -3.73 14.33
C LEU A 67 -8.34 -3.97 14.76
N PRO A 68 -9.07 -2.94 15.25
CA PRO A 68 -10.53 -2.99 15.37
C PRO A 68 -11.18 -2.93 13.98
N PHE A 69 -11.75 -4.05 13.50
CA PHE A 69 -12.32 -4.14 12.17
C PHE A 69 -13.48 -5.14 12.07
N MET A 70 -14.50 -4.77 11.29
CA MET A 70 -15.72 -5.57 11.03
C MET A 70 -16.36 -6.18 12.29
N GLY A 71 -16.37 -5.40 13.40
CA GLY A 71 -17.05 -5.76 14.65
C GLY A 71 -16.22 -6.59 15.63
N THR A 72 -14.93 -6.84 15.36
CA THR A 72 -14.01 -7.54 16.27
C THR A 72 -12.58 -6.98 16.15
N PHE A 73 -11.60 -7.64 16.74
CA PHE A 73 -10.18 -7.27 16.69
C PHE A 73 -9.36 -8.36 16.00
N ALA A 74 -8.33 -7.97 15.24
CA ALA A 74 -7.34 -8.93 14.76
C ALA A 74 -6.66 -9.65 15.95
N VAL A 75 -6.43 -10.96 15.83
CA VAL A 75 -5.90 -11.79 16.93
C VAL A 75 -4.40 -11.64 17.13
N ASP A 76 -3.64 -11.37 16.06
CA ASP A 76 -2.26 -10.96 16.20
C ASP A 76 -2.20 -9.51 16.68
N ASP A 77 -1.68 -9.32 17.89
CA ASP A 77 -1.38 -8.00 18.42
C ASP A 77 0.06 -7.59 18.13
N PHE A 78 0.45 -6.40 18.55
CA PHE A 78 1.82 -5.91 18.32
C PHE A 78 2.89 -6.82 18.94
N TYR A 79 2.60 -7.58 20.01
CA TYR A 79 3.55 -8.51 20.59
C TYR A 79 3.61 -9.81 19.80
N THR A 80 2.48 -10.48 19.57
CA THR A 80 2.47 -11.78 18.87
C THR A 80 2.89 -11.62 17.41
N GLY A 81 2.43 -10.58 16.73
CA GLY A 81 2.73 -10.31 15.33
C GLY A 81 4.21 -9.97 15.09
N THR A 82 4.81 -9.09 15.90
CA THR A 82 6.26 -8.79 15.76
C THR A 82 7.12 -9.97 16.18
N ARG A 83 6.70 -10.74 17.19
CA ARG A 83 7.36 -11.99 17.59
C ARG A 83 7.38 -12.98 16.42
N ALA A 84 6.25 -13.16 15.73
CA ALA A 84 6.15 -14.03 14.57
C ALA A 84 6.95 -13.51 13.37
N GLY A 85 6.91 -12.21 13.09
CA GLY A 85 7.73 -11.57 12.06
C GLY A 85 9.23 -11.81 12.26
N LEU A 86 9.71 -11.71 13.50
CA LEU A 86 11.10 -12.00 13.84
C LEU A 86 11.49 -13.45 13.56
N VAL A 87 10.64 -14.43 13.86
CA VAL A 87 10.90 -15.83 13.47
C VAL A 87 11.02 -15.99 11.95
N GLY A 88 10.21 -15.22 11.21
CA GLY A 88 10.25 -15.17 9.76
C GLY A 88 11.43 -14.41 9.13
N GLY A 89 12.29 -13.77 9.92
CA GLY A 89 13.37 -12.89 9.44
C GLY A 89 12.96 -11.44 9.17
N THR A 90 11.73 -11.05 9.49
CA THR A 90 11.27 -9.64 9.40
C THR A 90 11.59 -8.90 10.71
N THR A 91 12.41 -7.85 10.62
CA THR A 91 12.88 -7.07 11.77
C THR A 91 12.25 -5.67 11.86
N MET A 92 11.38 -5.32 10.92
CA MET A 92 10.56 -4.12 11.00
C MET A 92 9.18 -4.32 10.38
N ILE A 93 8.15 -3.78 11.02
CA ILE A 93 6.80 -3.71 10.45
C ILE A 93 6.36 -2.25 10.26
N MET A 94 5.47 -1.99 9.31
CA MET A 94 4.76 -0.73 9.15
C MET A 94 3.26 -0.98 9.23
N ASP A 95 2.64 -0.45 10.28
CA ASP A 95 1.23 -0.71 10.62
C ASP A 95 0.35 0.49 10.25
N PHE A 96 -0.96 0.30 10.10
CA PHE A 96 -1.89 1.37 9.74
C PHE A 96 -2.68 1.86 10.94
N ALA A 97 -2.46 3.12 11.34
CA ALA A 97 -3.38 3.82 12.23
C ALA A 97 -4.65 4.22 11.46
N ILE A 98 -5.79 3.59 11.78
CA ILE A 98 -7.05 3.78 11.05
C ILE A 98 -8.09 4.49 11.94
N PRO A 99 -8.29 5.81 11.76
CA PRO A 99 -9.35 6.54 12.44
C PRO A 99 -10.73 6.16 11.89
N GLN A 100 -11.74 6.23 12.74
CA GLN A 100 -13.14 6.25 12.28
C GLN A 100 -13.42 7.54 11.51
N ARG A 101 -14.44 7.51 10.65
CA ARG A 101 -14.89 8.69 9.92
C ARG A 101 -15.28 9.80 10.89
N GLY A 102 -14.67 10.99 10.74
CA GLY A 102 -14.87 12.16 11.61
C GLY A 102 -13.94 12.23 12.82
N GLU A 103 -13.16 11.18 13.10
CA GLU A 103 -12.17 11.15 14.16
C GLU A 103 -10.89 11.92 13.77
N SER A 104 -10.17 12.46 14.75
CA SER A 104 -8.84 13.06 14.55
C SER A 104 -7.82 12.01 14.11
N LEU A 105 -7.01 12.36 13.09
CA LEU A 105 -5.89 11.51 12.66
C LEU A 105 -4.80 11.41 13.74
N VAL A 106 -4.55 12.51 14.46
CA VAL A 106 -3.53 12.59 15.52
C VAL A 106 -3.93 11.75 16.74
N GLU A 107 -5.21 11.78 17.13
CA GLU A 107 -5.72 10.93 18.20
C GLU A 107 -5.61 9.44 17.85
N ALA A 108 -5.91 9.06 16.60
CA ALA A 108 -5.72 7.70 16.12
C ALA A 108 -4.24 7.29 16.13
N TYR A 109 -3.33 8.17 15.66
CA TYR A 109 -1.89 7.93 15.76
C TYR A 109 -1.45 7.65 17.20
N HIS A 110 -1.82 8.50 18.16
CA HIS A 110 -1.46 8.31 19.57
C HIS A 110 -2.07 7.03 20.15
N ARG A 111 -3.29 6.66 19.76
CA ARG A 111 -3.89 5.38 20.15
C ARG A 111 -3.06 4.21 19.68
N TRP A 112 -2.65 4.18 18.41
CA TRP A 112 -1.80 3.12 17.87
C TRP A 112 -0.43 3.06 18.57
N ARG A 113 0.22 4.20 18.77
CA ARG A 113 1.47 4.30 19.54
C ARG A 113 1.32 3.72 20.95
N SER A 114 0.20 4.00 21.63
CA SER A 114 -0.09 3.47 22.97
C SER A 114 -0.26 1.95 23.01
N TRP A 115 -0.70 1.33 21.92
CA TRP A 115 -0.81 -0.13 21.79
C TRP A 115 0.52 -0.78 21.43
N ALA A 116 1.29 -0.15 20.54
CA ALA A 116 2.49 -0.71 19.96
C ALA A 116 3.73 -0.54 20.86
N ASP A 117 4.03 0.68 21.34
CA ASP A 117 5.24 1.00 22.10
C ASP A 117 5.54 0.02 23.27
N PRO A 118 4.57 -0.41 24.09
CA PRO A 118 4.86 -1.36 25.18
C PRO A 118 4.96 -2.83 24.73
N LYS A 119 4.60 -3.15 23.48
CA LYS A 119 4.40 -4.54 22.99
C LYS A 119 5.41 -5.00 21.96
N VAL A 120 5.84 -4.12 21.05
CA VAL A 120 6.63 -4.52 19.87
C VAL A 120 7.97 -5.19 20.25
N CYS A 121 8.27 -6.29 19.57
CA CYS A 121 9.52 -7.05 19.73
C CYS A 121 10.61 -6.62 18.73
N CYS A 122 10.22 -5.92 17.67
CA CYS A 122 11.11 -5.37 16.65
C CYS A 122 10.70 -3.93 16.32
N ASP A 123 11.51 -3.21 15.56
CA ASP A 123 11.20 -1.83 15.20
C ASP A 123 9.91 -1.73 14.39
N TYR A 124 9.24 -0.60 14.48
CA TYR A 124 8.03 -0.36 13.71
C TYR A 124 7.89 1.09 13.30
N SER A 125 7.06 1.33 12.29
CA SER A 125 6.55 2.67 11.98
C SER A 125 5.05 2.59 11.71
N LEU A 126 4.45 3.75 11.45
CA LEU A 126 3.03 3.86 11.17
C LEU A 126 2.79 4.58 9.84
N HIS A 127 1.83 4.06 9.10
CA HIS A 127 1.06 4.81 8.12
C HIS A 127 -0.21 5.34 8.83
N VAL A 128 -0.76 6.46 8.37
CA VAL A 128 -2.03 6.98 8.91
C VAL A 128 -3.10 7.01 7.82
N ALA A 129 -4.25 6.40 8.06
CA ALA A 129 -5.32 6.37 7.08
C ALA A 129 -6.12 7.68 7.09
N VAL A 130 -6.45 8.18 5.88
CA VAL A 130 -7.36 9.30 5.64
C VAL A 130 -8.71 8.72 5.25
N THR A 131 -9.58 8.52 6.23
CA THR A 131 -10.91 7.88 6.06
C THR A 131 -12.05 8.88 5.81
N TRP A 132 -11.73 10.17 5.84
CA TRP A 132 -12.63 11.30 5.57
C TRP A 132 -11.81 12.55 5.23
N TRP A 133 -12.45 13.58 4.68
CA TRP A 133 -11.76 14.81 4.29
C TRP A 133 -12.38 16.07 4.90
N SER A 134 -11.52 17.00 5.33
CA SER A 134 -11.86 18.37 5.75
C SER A 134 -10.58 19.20 5.90
N ASP A 135 -10.71 20.51 6.13
CA ASP A 135 -9.54 21.36 6.44
C ASP A 135 -8.83 20.93 7.74
N LYS A 136 -9.57 20.36 8.71
CA LYS A 136 -8.98 19.78 9.93
C LYS A 136 -8.06 18.60 9.57
N VAL A 137 -8.52 17.69 8.72
CA VAL A 137 -7.73 16.54 8.26
C VAL A 137 -6.47 17.02 7.55
N ARG A 138 -6.56 18.03 6.68
CA ARG A 138 -5.39 18.64 6.03
C ARG A 138 -4.36 19.15 7.05
N GLN A 139 -4.80 19.86 8.09
CA GLN A 139 -3.92 20.37 9.13
C GLN A 139 -3.26 19.24 9.93
N GLU A 140 -4.03 18.23 10.33
CA GLU A 140 -3.52 17.07 11.07
C GLU A 140 -2.53 16.23 10.26
N MET A 141 -2.71 16.11 8.95
CA MET A 141 -1.69 15.50 8.07
C MET A 141 -0.38 16.27 8.13
N GLY A 142 -0.43 17.62 8.09
CA GLY A 142 0.76 18.47 8.23
C GLY A 142 1.45 18.30 9.58
N GLU A 143 0.68 18.24 10.67
CA GLU A 143 1.21 17.97 12.02
C GLU A 143 1.88 16.59 12.10
N LEU A 144 1.20 15.53 11.65
CA LEU A 144 1.72 14.16 11.65
C LEU A 144 3.05 14.05 10.89
N THR A 145 3.16 14.75 9.77
CA THR A 145 4.39 14.74 8.96
C THR A 145 5.52 15.56 9.56
N SER A 146 5.23 16.74 10.12
CA SER A 146 6.28 17.64 10.63
C SER A 146 6.73 17.32 12.06
N GLU A 147 5.84 16.79 12.90
CA GLU A 147 6.10 16.62 14.35
C GLU A 147 6.17 15.15 14.77
N HIS A 148 5.44 14.26 14.09
CA HIS A 148 5.27 12.87 14.53
C HIS A 148 6.01 11.82 13.68
N GLY A 149 6.69 12.27 12.63
CA GLY A 149 7.52 11.42 11.77
C GLY A 149 6.71 10.45 10.91
N ILE A 150 5.65 10.96 10.26
CA ILE A 150 4.79 10.20 9.35
C ILE A 150 4.87 10.78 7.94
N ASN A 151 5.47 10.04 7.00
CA ASN A 151 5.57 10.44 5.59
C ASN A 151 4.66 9.66 4.64
N SER A 152 3.60 9.02 5.13
CA SER A 152 2.75 8.15 4.30
C SER A 152 1.32 8.08 4.81
N PHE A 153 0.36 8.29 3.92
CA PHE A 153 -1.07 8.33 4.23
C PHE A 153 -1.87 7.38 3.34
N LYS A 154 -2.78 6.59 3.93
CA LYS A 154 -3.59 5.59 3.21
C LYS A 154 -5.01 6.07 2.96
N MET A 155 -5.41 6.06 1.71
CA MET A 155 -6.77 6.37 1.27
C MET A 155 -7.47 5.11 0.76
N PHE A 156 -8.81 5.11 0.81
CA PHE A 156 -9.62 3.98 0.37
C PHE A 156 -10.57 4.40 -0.74
N MET A 157 -10.57 3.64 -1.84
CA MET A 157 -11.58 3.75 -2.91
C MET A 157 -12.73 2.73 -2.74
N ALA A 158 -12.56 1.80 -1.79
CA ALA A 158 -13.53 0.80 -1.39
C ALA A 158 -14.11 1.12 0.00
N TYR A 159 -14.92 0.19 0.53
CA TYR A 159 -15.61 0.33 1.81
C TYR A 159 -16.58 1.52 1.83
N LYS A 160 -17.51 1.53 0.86
CA LYS A 160 -18.58 2.52 0.73
C LYS A 160 -19.26 2.79 2.07
N ASP A 161 -19.55 4.06 2.34
CA ASP A 161 -20.19 4.59 3.55
C ASP A 161 -19.35 4.51 4.85
N THR A 162 -18.15 3.92 4.81
CA THR A 162 -17.26 3.83 5.98
C THR A 162 -15.96 4.60 5.78
N TRP A 163 -15.07 4.12 4.91
CA TRP A 163 -13.74 4.72 4.67
C TRP A 163 -13.56 5.26 3.25
N GLN A 164 -14.47 4.94 2.32
CA GLN A 164 -14.36 5.37 0.93
C GLN A 164 -14.34 6.91 0.81
N LEU A 165 -13.30 7.43 0.15
CA LEU A 165 -13.27 8.80 -0.35
C LEU A 165 -13.82 8.87 -1.78
N ASP A 166 -14.47 9.98 -2.12
CA ASP A 166 -14.79 10.28 -3.52
C ASP A 166 -13.58 10.89 -4.25
N ASP A 167 -13.67 11.01 -5.57
CA ASP A 167 -12.55 11.51 -6.38
C ASP A 167 -12.17 12.96 -6.02
N GLY A 168 -13.12 13.77 -5.56
CA GLY A 168 -12.87 15.16 -5.16
C GLY A 168 -12.01 15.23 -3.90
N ASP A 169 -12.39 14.47 -2.88
CA ASP A 169 -11.63 14.33 -1.63
C ASP A 169 -10.26 13.67 -1.87
N MET A 170 -10.20 12.64 -2.73
CA MET A 170 -8.94 12.00 -3.13
C MET A 170 -7.96 13.00 -3.75
N ILE A 171 -8.41 13.88 -4.64
CA ILE A 171 -7.58 14.94 -5.23
C ILE A 171 -7.01 15.86 -4.14
N GLN A 172 -7.82 16.24 -3.14
CA GLN A 172 -7.36 17.12 -2.07
C GLN A 172 -6.36 16.42 -1.14
N ALA A 173 -6.59 15.14 -0.83
CA ALA A 173 -5.66 14.31 -0.07
C ALA A 173 -4.32 14.15 -0.81
N PHE A 174 -4.33 13.88 -2.11
CA PHE A 174 -3.12 13.77 -2.93
C PHE A 174 -2.36 15.09 -3.05
N LYS A 175 -3.04 16.22 -3.23
CA LYS A 175 -2.39 17.56 -3.18
C LYS A 175 -1.70 17.77 -1.84
N THR A 176 -2.40 17.48 -0.76
CA THR A 176 -1.87 17.65 0.59
C THR A 176 -0.65 16.75 0.82
N CYS A 177 -0.71 15.48 0.41
CA CYS A 177 0.44 14.56 0.48
C CYS A 177 1.65 15.13 -0.26
N LYS A 178 1.46 15.63 -1.48
CA LYS A 178 2.55 16.26 -2.24
C LYS A 178 3.13 17.48 -1.53
N ASP A 179 2.29 18.39 -1.05
CA ASP A 179 2.69 19.65 -0.42
C ASP A 179 3.52 19.42 0.85
N ILE A 180 3.19 18.38 1.63
CA ILE A 180 3.91 18.02 2.86
C ILE A 180 5.04 17.01 2.65
N GLY A 181 5.28 16.57 1.40
CA GLY A 181 6.32 15.60 1.08
C GLY A 181 6.03 14.17 1.56
N ALA A 182 4.76 13.81 1.68
CA ALA A 182 4.30 12.48 2.07
C ALA A 182 3.84 11.64 0.87
N LEU A 183 4.04 10.33 0.94
CA LEU A 183 3.60 9.35 -0.05
C LEU A 183 2.12 9.02 0.13
N ALA A 184 1.34 9.18 -0.94
CA ALA A 184 -0.04 8.72 -0.97
C ALA A 184 -0.09 7.20 -1.19
N GLN A 185 -0.74 6.46 -0.30
CA GLN A 185 -1.08 5.05 -0.44
C GLN A 185 -2.57 4.89 -0.78
N VAL A 186 -2.94 3.90 -1.59
CA VAL A 186 -4.34 3.68 -1.97
C VAL A 186 -4.74 2.21 -1.95
N HIS A 187 -5.81 1.90 -1.23
CA HIS A 187 -6.58 0.68 -1.44
C HIS A 187 -7.51 0.90 -2.64
N ALA A 188 -7.16 0.28 -3.78
CA ALA A 188 -7.75 0.57 -5.07
C ALA A 188 -8.71 -0.53 -5.54
N GLU A 189 -9.93 -0.56 -4.99
CA GLU A 189 -11.08 -1.26 -5.58
C GLU A 189 -12.25 -0.28 -5.73
N ASN A 190 -13.12 -0.46 -6.73
CA ASN A 190 -14.31 0.39 -6.88
C ASN A 190 -15.40 0.02 -5.86
N GLY A 191 -15.50 0.81 -4.77
CA GLY A 191 -16.42 0.52 -3.66
C GLY A 191 -17.91 0.56 -3.99
N ASP A 192 -18.31 1.35 -4.99
CA ASP A 192 -19.70 1.38 -5.46
C ASP A 192 -20.08 0.07 -6.17
N VAL A 193 -19.19 -0.43 -7.04
CA VAL A 193 -19.38 -1.72 -7.73
C VAL A 193 -19.37 -2.88 -6.73
N ILE A 194 -18.47 -2.86 -5.74
CA ILE A 194 -18.43 -3.89 -4.68
C ILE A 194 -19.77 -3.95 -3.93
N LYS A 195 -20.32 -2.79 -3.55
CA LYS A 195 -21.59 -2.71 -2.81
C LYS A 195 -22.74 -3.29 -3.63
N GLU A 196 -22.87 -2.87 -4.88
CA GLU A 196 -23.92 -3.35 -5.79
C GLU A 196 -23.82 -4.87 -6.03
N ASN A 197 -22.62 -5.35 -6.37
CA ASN A 197 -22.39 -6.78 -6.64
C ASN A 197 -22.62 -7.64 -5.39
N SER A 198 -22.22 -7.15 -4.21
CA SER A 198 -22.45 -7.88 -2.96
C SER A 198 -23.94 -8.05 -2.68
N GLN A 199 -24.72 -6.98 -2.84
CA GLN A 199 -26.18 -7.03 -2.67
C GLN A 199 -26.84 -7.97 -3.68
N LYS A 200 -26.41 -7.91 -4.94
CA LYS A 200 -26.86 -8.81 -6.00
C LYS A 200 -26.59 -10.27 -5.65
N LEU A 201 -25.37 -10.63 -5.27
CA LEU A 201 -24.99 -12.02 -4.96
C LEU A 201 -25.77 -12.57 -3.76
N LEU A 202 -25.93 -11.78 -2.70
CA LEU A 202 -26.76 -12.15 -1.55
C LEU A 202 -28.23 -12.36 -1.96
N SER A 203 -28.79 -11.52 -2.85
CA SER A 203 -30.17 -11.69 -3.36
C SER A 203 -30.35 -12.96 -4.19
N LEU A 204 -29.27 -13.49 -4.78
CA LEU A 204 -29.24 -14.75 -5.52
C LEU A 204 -28.98 -15.97 -4.59
N GLY A 205 -28.88 -15.76 -3.28
CA GLY A 205 -28.60 -16.82 -2.30
C GLY A 205 -27.13 -17.22 -2.19
N ILE A 206 -26.22 -16.52 -2.88
CA ILE A 206 -24.77 -16.76 -2.79
C ILE A 206 -24.27 -16.07 -1.52
N THR A 207 -24.12 -16.86 -0.47
CA THR A 207 -23.80 -16.40 0.89
C THR A 207 -22.43 -16.87 1.39
N GLY A 208 -21.82 -17.84 0.71
CA GLY A 208 -20.52 -18.41 1.06
C GLY A 208 -19.33 -17.54 0.63
N PRO A 209 -18.11 -17.88 1.06
CA PRO A 209 -16.89 -17.13 0.76
C PRO A 209 -16.61 -16.92 -0.73
N GLU A 210 -17.09 -17.79 -1.61
CA GLU A 210 -17.01 -17.60 -3.07
C GLU A 210 -17.75 -16.34 -3.55
N GLY A 211 -18.81 -15.92 -2.85
CA GLY A 211 -19.50 -14.67 -3.11
C GLY A 211 -18.62 -13.45 -2.88
N HIS A 212 -17.62 -13.55 -1.98
CA HIS A 212 -16.69 -12.47 -1.71
C HIS A 212 -15.83 -12.16 -2.93
N GLU A 213 -15.22 -13.18 -3.56
CA GLU A 213 -14.44 -12.99 -4.79
C GLU A 213 -15.32 -12.54 -5.96
N MET A 214 -16.47 -13.20 -6.17
CA MET A 214 -17.42 -12.84 -7.22
C MET A 214 -17.95 -11.40 -7.10
N SER A 215 -18.00 -10.83 -5.89
CA SER A 215 -18.46 -9.46 -5.68
C SER A 215 -17.50 -8.39 -6.22
N ARG A 216 -16.23 -8.77 -6.42
CA ARG A 216 -15.12 -7.84 -6.68
C ARG A 216 -14.10 -8.47 -7.66
N PRO A 217 -14.51 -8.85 -8.88
CA PRO A 217 -13.61 -9.41 -9.88
C PRO A 217 -12.44 -8.46 -10.17
N GLU A 218 -11.35 -8.95 -10.75
CA GLU A 218 -10.10 -8.17 -10.87
C GLU A 218 -10.25 -6.83 -11.62
N GLU A 219 -11.22 -6.72 -12.53
CA GLU A 219 -11.54 -5.47 -13.22
C GLU A 219 -11.95 -4.33 -12.27
N VAL A 220 -12.51 -4.65 -11.10
CA VAL A 220 -12.88 -3.69 -10.05
C VAL A 220 -11.63 -3.10 -9.38
N GLU A 221 -10.58 -3.90 -9.21
CA GLU A 221 -9.28 -3.46 -8.72
C GLU A 221 -8.53 -2.67 -9.80
N ALA A 222 -8.55 -3.17 -11.03
CA ALA A 222 -7.90 -2.54 -12.18
C ALA A 222 -8.46 -1.13 -12.45
N GLU A 223 -9.78 -0.96 -12.52
CA GLU A 223 -10.41 0.35 -12.74
C GLU A 223 -9.95 1.37 -11.71
N ALA A 224 -10.08 1.04 -10.43
CA ALA A 224 -9.71 1.92 -9.33
C ALA A 224 -8.20 2.21 -9.31
N THR A 225 -7.36 1.23 -9.64
CA THR A 225 -5.90 1.43 -9.78
C THR A 225 -5.59 2.44 -10.87
N ASN A 226 -6.21 2.32 -12.04
CA ASN A 226 -6.02 3.28 -13.14
C ASN A 226 -6.54 4.67 -12.75
N ARG A 227 -7.72 4.76 -12.13
CA ARG A 227 -8.30 6.02 -11.67
C ARG A 227 -7.42 6.71 -10.64
N ALA A 228 -6.94 6.00 -9.61
CA ALA A 228 -6.00 6.57 -8.63
C ALA A 228 -4.73 7.09 -9.30
N CYS A 229 -4.14 6.34 -10.23
CA CYS A 229 -2.96 6.76 -10.98
C CYS A 229 -3.20 8.02 -11.81
N VAL A 230 -4.40 8.17 -12.39
CA VAL A 230 -4.80 9.37 -13.15
C VAL A 230 -4.94 10.56 -12.20
N LEU A 231 -5.68 10.41 -11.10
CA LEU A 231 -5.90 11.48 -10.11
C LEU A 231 -4.59 11.97 -9.48
N ALA A 232 -3.72 11.06 -9.05
CA ALA A 232 -2.42 11.41 -8.47
C ALA A 232 -1.54 12.16 -9.48
N ASN A 233 -1.56 11.74 -10.75
CA ASN A 233 -0.81 12.39 -11.82
C ASN A 233 -1.33 13.80 -12.16
N GLN A 234 -2.64 14.05 -12.07
CA GLN A 234 -3.22 15.39 -12.28
C GLN A 234 -2.68 16.44 -11.28
N VAL A 235 -2.25 15.99 -10.10
CA VAL A 235 -1.73 16.87 -9.05
C VAL A 235 -0.23 16.73 -8.83
N GLY A 236 0.44 15.85 -9.58
CA GLY A 236 1.88 15.59 -9.46
C GLY A 236 2.27 14.86 -8.16
N CYS A 237 1.35 14.13 -7.53
CA CYS A 237 1.62 13.37 -6.30
C CYS A 237 2.19 11.98 -6.63
N PRO A 238 3.29 11.55 -6.00
CA PRO A 238 3.71 10.15 -6.00
C PRO A 238 2.64 9.25 -5.38
N LEU A 239 2.42 8.06 -5.96
CA LEU A 239 1.38 7.13 -5.53
C LEU A 239 1.95 5.74 -5.24
N TYR A 240 1.43 5.08 -4.21
CA TYR A 240 1.74 3.71 -3.82
C TYR A 240 0.45 2.89 -3.78
N VAL A 241 0.32 1.93 -4.69
CA VAL A 241 -0.82 1.01 -4.75
C VAL A 241 -0.53 -0.15 -3.81
N VAL A 242 -1.22 -0.19 -2.66
CA VAL A 242 -1.06 -1.26 -1.67
C VAL A 242 -1.73 -2.55 -2.16
N HIS A 243 -1.30 -3.69 -1.62
CA HIS A 243 -1.86 -5.04 -1.86
C HIS A 243 -2.40 -5.26 -3.29
N VAL A 244 -1.51 -5.19 -4.29
CA VAL A 244 -1.81 -5.52 -5.69
C VAL A 244 -2.04 -7.04 -5.78
N MET A 245 -3.28 -7.45 -6.00
CA MET A 245 -3.70 -8.85 -5.96
C MET A 245 -3.93 -9.46 -7.34
N SER A 246 -4.07 -8.64 -8.39
CA SER A 246 -4.38 -9.12 -9.74
C SER A 246 -3.37 -8.75 -10.82
N LYS A 247 -3.39 -9.53 -11.90
CA LYS A 247 -2.62 -9.26 -13.11
C LYS A 247 -3.03 -7.93 -13.74
N SER A 248 -4.33 -7.68 -13.88
CA SER A 248 -4.84 -6.46 -14.50
C SER A 248 -4.46 -5.18 -13.73
N ALA A 249 -4.51 -5.18 -12.39
CA ALA A 249 -4.03 -4.04 -11.60
C ALA A 249 -2.50 -3.87 -11.72
N ALA A 250 -1.73 -4.97 -11.70
CA ALA A 250 -0.29 -4.94 -11.87
C ALA A 250 0.13 -4.43 -13.26
N ASP A 251 -0.61 -4.78 -14.31
CA ASP A 251 -0.41 -4.28 -15.68
C ASP A 251 -0.64 -2.78 -15.78
N ILE A 252 -1.62 -2.25 -15.06
CA ILE A 252 -1.85 -0.81 -14.98
C ILE A 252 -0.68 -0.11 -14.30
N VAL A 253 -0.19 -0.64 -13.17
CA VAL A 253 1.00 -0.09 -12.51
C VAL A 253 2.19 -0.09 -13.46
N SER A 254 2.47 -1.21 -14.14
CA SER A 254 3.54 -1.30 -15.16
C SER A 254 3.36 -0.27 -16.28
N ALA A 255 2.16 -0.16 -16.85
CA ALA A 255 1.86 0.76 -17.94
C ALA A 255 2.03 2.24 -17.53
N LYS A 256 1.55 2.62 -16.34
CA LYS A 256 1.70 3.99 -15.82
C LYS A 256 3.17 4.32 -15.52
N ARG A 257 3.94 3.37 -14.99
CA ARG A 257 5.40 3.53 -14.82
C ARG A 257 6.11 3.74 -16.15
N LYS A 258 5.77 2.96 -17.18
CA LYS A 258 6.30 3.14 -18.56
C LYS A 258 5.94 4.50 -19.16
N GLN A 259 4.80 5.08 -18.78
CA GLN A 259 4.39 6.45 -19.13
C GLN A 259 5.09 7.53 -18.27
N GLY A 260 5.99 7.15 -17.36
CA GLY A 260 6.72 8.08 -16.50
C GLY A 260 5.95 8.56 -15.27
N HIS A 261 4.81 7.95 -14.93
CA HIS A 261 4.12 8.24 -13.65
C HIS A 261 5.02 7.81 -12.48
N ILE A 262 4.99 8.57 -11.39
CA ILE A 262 5.67 8.20 -10.15
C ILE A 262 4.70 7.32 -9.35
N VAL A 263 4.67 6.04 -9.70
CA VAL A 263 3.82 5.05 -9.04
C VAL A 263 4.61 3.81 -8.64
N PHE A 264 4.28 3.31 -7.45
CA PHE A 264 4.80 2.09 -6.86
C PHE A 264 3.64 1.09 -6.65
N GLY A 265 3.93 -0.20 -6.71
CA GLY A 265 2.99 -1.28 -6.44
C GLY A 265 3.58 -2.30 -5.46
N GLU A 266 2.73 -2.73 -4.54
CA GLU A 266 3.04 -3.67 -3.46
C GLU A 266 2.17 -4.92 -3.59
N PRO A 267 2.66 -6.02 -4.19
CA PRO A 267 2.07 -7.33 -3.95
C PRO A 267 2.32 -7.76 -2.50
N ILE A 268 1.51 -8.70 -2.00
CA ILE A 268 1.66 -9.25 -0.66
C ILE A 268 1.97 -10.75 -0.68
N ALA A 269 2.47 -11.28 0.42
CA ALA A 269 2.80 -12.70 0.57
C ALA A 269 1.65 -13.62 0.11
N ALA A 270 0.40 -13.32 0.46
CA ALA A 270 -0.76 -14.10 0.04
C ALA A 270 -0.90 -14.15 -1.49
N GLY A 271 -0.88 -13.00 -2.16
CA GLY A 271 -0.98 -12.90 -3.63
C GLY A 271 0.21 -13.47 -4.39
N LEU A 272 1.36 -13.65 -3.74
CA LEU A 272 2.57 -14.27 -4.31
C LEU A 272 2.69 -15.76 -4.01
N GLY A 273 2.05 -16.24 -2.94
CA GLY A 273 2.19 -17.61 -2.44
C GLY A 273 1.01 -18.53 -2.78
N THR A 274 -0.20 -18.00 -2.91
CA THR A 274 -1.43 -18.80 -3.11
C THR A 274 -2.45 -18.07 -3.99
N ASP A 275 -3.59 -18.70 -4.27
CA ASP A 275 -4.61 -18.21 -5.19
C ASP A 275 -6.05 -18.34 -4.65
N GLY A 276 -7.01 -17.78 -5.40
CA GLY A 276 -8.41 -17.69 -5.03
C GLY A 276 -9.22 -18.97 -5.21
N THR A 277 -8.63 -20.06 -5.71
CA THR A 277 -9.36 -21.34 -5.84
C THR A 277 -9.85 -21.86 -4.49
N HIS A 278 -9.17 -21.49 -3.40
CA HIS A 278 -9.55 -21.81 -2.03
C HIS A 278 -10.93 -21.28 -1.61
N TYR A 279 -11.46 -20.22 -2.23
CA TYR A 279 -12.81 -19.72 -1.93
C TYR A 279 -13.92 -20.72 -2.28
N ARG A 280 -13.64 -21.66 -3.18
CA ARG A 280 -14.59 -22.70 -3.63
C ARG A 280 -14.41 -24.02 -2.89
N HIS A 281 -13.57 -24.05 -1.86
CA HIS A 281 -13.32 -25.25 -1.08
C HIS A 281 -14.59 -25.69 -0.32
N GLN A 282 -14.89 -27.00 -0.31
CA GLN A 282 -16.11 -27.53 0.31
C GLN A 282 -16.20 -27.28 1.82
N CYS A 283 -15.05 -27.28 2.51
CA CYS A 283 -14.98 -26.87 3.90
C CYS A 283 -15.09 -25.34 4.01
N TRP A 284 -16.21 -24.86 4.54
CA TRP A 284 -16.47 -23.43 4.73
C TRP A 284 -15.37 -22.72 5.54
N ARG A 285 -14.86 -23.36 6.60
CA ARG A 285 -13.76 -22.81 7.43
C ARG A 285 -12.51 -22.54 6.59
N HIS A 286 -12.15 -23.46 5.70
CA HIS A 286 -11.01 -23.30 4.79
C HIS A 286 -11.25 -22.13 3.82
N ALA A 287 -12.41 -22.09 3.19
CA ALA A 287 -12.74 -21.03 2.24
C ALA A 287 -12.77 -19.63 2.91
N ALA A 288 -13.35 -19.54 4.10
CA ALA A 288 -13.42 -18.29 4.87
C ALA A 288 -12.05 -17.82 5.40
N ALA A 289 -11.13 -18.74 5.68
CA ALA A 289 -9.77 -18.42 6.12
C ALA A 289 -9.01 -17.55 5.10
N HIS A 290 -9.34 -17.65 3.80
CA HIS A 290 -8.69 -16.92 2.72
C HIS A 290 -9.35 -15.56 2.40
N VAL A 291 -10.46 -15.21 3.07
CA VAL A 291 -11.22 -13.98 2.77
C VAL A 291 -10.45 -12.74 3.20
N MET A 292 -10.05 -11.92 2.23
CA MET A 292 -9.38 -10.61 2.37
C MET A 292 -9.77 -9.67 1.22
N GLY A 293 -9.55 -8.36 1.32
CA GLY A 293 -9.90 -7.39 0.28
C GLY A 293 -8.69 -6.55 -0.17
N PRO A 294 -8.30 -6.55 -1.46
CA PRO A 294 -8.86 -7.32 -2.57
C PRO A 294 -8.70 -8.85 -2.36
N PRO A 295 -9.53 -9.69 -3.01
CA PRO A 295 -9.48 -11.12 -2.81
C PRO A 295 -8.30 -11.73 -3.57
N LEU A 296 -7.86 -12.90 -3.14
CA LEU A 296 -7.00 -13.76 -3.96
C LEU A 296 -7.69 -14.06 -5.29
N ARG A 297 -6.93 -14.09 -6.39
CA ARG A 297 -7.52 -14.28 -7.73
C ARG A 297 -7.61 -15.76 -8.07
N PRO A 298 -8.73 -16.25 -8.62
CA PRO A 298 -8.92 -17.67 -8.91
C PRO A 298 -8.08 -18.15 -10.12
N ASP A 299 -7.51 -17.24 -10.91
CA ASP A 299 -6.50 -17.60 -11.91
C ASP A 299 -5.19 -17.99 -11.20
N THR A 300 -4.89 -19.29 -11.23
CA THR A 300 -3.73 -19.93 -10.57
C THR A 300 -2.38 -19.44 -11.09
N HIS A 301 -2.33 -18.73 -12.22
CA HIS A 301 -1.10 -18.12 -12.73
C HIS A 301 -0.83 -16.73 -12.13
N THR A 302 -1.79 -16.14 -11.41
CA THR A 302 -1.65 -14.80 -10.82
C THR A 302 -0.41 -14.69 -9.92
N PRO A 303 -0.14 -15.62 -8.99
CA PRO A 303 1.02 -15.48 -8.10
C PRO A 303 2.35 -15.48 -8.85
N SER A 304 2.46 -16.38 -9.84
CA SER A 304 3.64 -16.47 -10.71
C SER A 304 3.87 -15.19 -11.53
N TYR A 305 2.79 -14.58 -12.03
CA TYR A 305 2.83 -13.34 -12.81
C TYR A 305 3.21 -12.13 -11.94
N LEU A 306 2.60 -12.00 -10.76
CA LEU A 306 2.96 -10.95 -9.80
C LEU A 306 4.44 -11.07 -9.38
N MET A 307 4.94 -12.31 -9.23
CA MET A 307 6.35 -12.54 -8.95
C MET A 307 7.28 -12.11 -10.11
N ASP A 308 6.86 -12.29 -11.37
CA ASP A 308 7.62 -11.80 -12.53
C ASP A 308 7.70 -10.27 -12.55
N LEU A 309 6.59 -9.59 -12.28
CA LEU A 309 6.56 -8.12 -12.20
C LEU A 309 7.34 -7.59 -10.99
N LEU A 310 7.39 -8.35 -9.90
CA LEU A 310 8.23 -8.05 -8.75
C LEU A 310 9.72 -8.24 -9.07
N ALA A 311 10.08 -9.29 -9.82
CA ALA A 311 11.45 -9.52 -10.28
C ALA A 311 11.92 -8.42 -11.24
N ASN A 312 11.08 -7.99 -12.17
CA ASN A 312 11.40 -6.98 -13.20
C ASN A 312 11.31 -5.52 -12.71
N GLY A 313 10.80 -5.27 -11.49
CA GLY A 313 10.72 -3.92 -10.91
C GLY A 313 9.51 -3.09 -11.35
N ASP A 314 8.54 -3.72 -12.00
CA ASP A 314 7.20 -3.16 -12.20
C ASP A 314 6.44 -3.06 -10.87
N LEU A 315 6.67 -4.01 -9.97
CA LEU A 315 6.31 -3.99 -8.55
C LEU A 315 7.59 -3.90 -7.70
N GLN A 316 7.56 -3.20 -6.55
CA GLN A 316 8.81 -2.78 -5.87
C GLN A 316 9.00 -3.33 -4.46
N THR A 317 7.93 -3.56 -3.73
CA THR A 317 7.97 -3.93 -2.31
C THR A 317 7.06 -5.12 -2.05
N THR A 318 7.18 -5.71 -0.87
CA THR A 318 6.28 -6.77 -0.42
C THR A 318 5.84 -6.51 1.01
N GLY A 319 4.53 -6.45 1.19
CA GLY A 319 3.89 -6.49 2.51
C GLY A 319 3.26 -7.85 2.77
N THR A 320 2.47 -7.95 3.83
CA THR A 320 1.65 -9.14 4.10
C THR A 320 0.17 -8.86 4.16
N ASP A 321 -0.21 -7.61 4.45
CA ASP A 321 -1.56 -7.25 4.87
C ASP A 321 -2.00 -8.14 6.05
N ASN A 322 -1.07 -8.44 6.97
CA ASN A 322 -1.30 -9.34 8.09
C ASN A 322 -2.42 -8.78 8.98
N CYS A 323 -3.59 -9.38 8.89
CA CYS A 323 -4.81 -8.97 9.55
C CYS A 323 -5.59 -10.24 9.92
N THR A 324 -5.14 -10.91 10.96
CA THR A 324 -5.58 -12.27 11.25
C THR A 324 -6.85 -12.29 12.10
N PHE A 325 -7.80 -13.15 11.74
CA PHE A 325 -8.99 -13.44 12.53
C PHE A 325 -9.11 -14.95 12.71
N SER A 326 -9.40 -15.43 13.92
CA SER A 326 -9.57 -16.85 14.20
C SER A 326 -10.77 -17.44 13.43
N ALA A 327 -10.83 -18.76 13.33
CA ALA A 327 -11.95 -19.44 12.69
C ALA A 327 -13.31 -19.06 13.30
N SER A 328 -13.37 -18.82 14.61
CA SER A 328 -14.61 -18.39 15.28
C SER A 328 -15.01 -16.95 14.91
N GLN A 329 -14.04 -16.06 14.73
CA GLN A 329 -14.29 -14.69 14.24
C GLN A 329 -14.69 -14.70 12.76
N LYS A 330 -14.04 -15.51 11.92
CA LYS A 330 -14.45 -15.70 10.52
C LYS A 330 -15.92 -16.14 10.44
N ALA A 331 -16.34 -17.06 11.34
CA ALA A 331 -17.71 -17.59 11.40
C ALA A 331 -18.82 -16.55 11.67
N LEU A 332 -18.49 -15.30 12.02
CA LEU A 332 -19.46 -14.19 12.05
C LEU A 332 -20.19 -14.02 10.70
N GLY A 333 -19.54 -14.37 9.58
CA GLY A 333 -20.12 -14.33 8.25
C GLY A 333 -20.54 -15.68 7.68
N LYS A 334 -20.78 -16.71 8.52
CA LYS A 334 -21.13 -18.07 8.04
C LYS A 334 -22.33 -18.14 7.10
N ASP A 335 -23.30 -17.24 7.27
CA ASP A 335 -24.50 -17.15 6.42
C ASP A 335 -24.50 -15.88 5.53
N ASN A 336 -23.41 -15.11 5.54
CA ASN A 336 -23.28 -13.87 4.76
C ASN A 336 -21.80 -13.46 4.66
N PHE A 337 -21.20 -13.70 3.49
CA PHE A 337 -19.78 -13.41 3.24
C PHE A 337 -19.38 -11.96 3.53
N THR A 338 -20.30 -10.98 3.38
CA THR A 338 -20.00 -9.56 3.64
C THR A 338 -19.73 -9.27 5.12
N LYS A 339 -20.01 -10.23 6.01
CA LYS A 339 -19.76 -10.15 7.46
C LYS A 339 -18.55 -10.98 7.91
N ILE A 340 -17.88 -11.68 7.00
CA ILE A 340 -16.61 -12.36 7.32
C ILE A 340 -15.56 -11.26 7.50
N PRO A 341 -14.89 -11.13 8.65
CA PRO A 341 -13.79 -10.17 8.81
C PRO A 341 -12.70 -10.43 7.76
N ASN A 342 -12.41 -9.42 6.92
CA ASN A 342 -11.39 -9.55 5.87
C ASN A 342 -9.99 -9.50 6.46
N GLY A 343 -9.14 -10.47 6.08
CA GLY A 343 -7.73 -10.48 6.41
C GLY A 343 -7.15 -11.90 6.55
N VAL A 344 -5.85 -12.02 6.37
CA VAL A 344 -5.11 -13.29 6.36
C VAL A 344 -3.81 -13.17 7.17
N ASN A 345 -3.13 -14.29 7.36
CA ASN A 345 -1.81 -14.36 7.98
C ASN A 345 -0.70 -14.15 6.93
N GLY A 346 0.51 -13.81 7.37
CA GLY A 346 1.66 -13.74 6.46
C GLY A 346 2.95 -13.19 7.04
N VAL A 347 2.91 -12.47 8.17
CA VAL A 347 4.08 -11.73 8.73
C VAL A 347 5.30 -12.64 8.97
N GLU A 348 5.09 -13.87 9.40
CA GLU A 348 6.15 -14.88 9.62
C GLU A 348 6.59 -15.57 8.32
N ASP A 349 5.67 -15.81 7.39
CA ASP A 349 5.94 -16.67 6.23
C ASP A 349 6.45 -15.89 5.02
N ARG A 350 6.29 -14.56 4.99
CA ARG A 350 6.60 -13.69 3.84
C ARG A 350 7.97 -13.98 3.22
N MET A 351 9.03 -14.00 4.02
CA MET A 351 10.39 -14.13 3.48
C MET A 351 10.62 -15.50 2.84
N SER A 352 10.19 -16.59 3.49
CA SER A 352 10.32 -17.94 2.91
C SER A 352 9.42 -18.14 1.70
N ILE A 353 8.21 -17.58 1.69
CA ILE A 353 7.30 -17.63 0.53
C ILE A 353 7.93 -16.93 -0.68
N ILE A 354 8.46 -15.72 -0.51
CA ILE A 354 9.10 -14.98 -1.61
C ILE A 354 10.40 -15.67 -2.03
N TRP A 355 11.16 -16.23 -1.10
CA TRP A 355 12.36 -16.99 -1.41
C TRP A 355 12.04 -18.22 -2.26
N GLU A 356 11.09 -19.04 -1.83
CA GLU A 356 10.64 -20.24 -2.53
C GLU A 356 10.06 -19.89 -3.92
N LYS A 357 9.10 -18.97 -3.98
CA LYS A 357 8.38 -18.66 -5.22
C LYS A 357 9.18 -17.77 -6.16
N GLY A 358 10.17 -17.02 -5.67
CA GLY A 358 10.96 -16.06 -6.43
C GLY A 358 12.38 -16.51 -6.71
N VAL A 359 13.15 -16.88 -5.67
CA VAL A 359 14.57 -17.21 -5.80
C VAL A 359 14.78 -18.66 -6.23
N VAL A 360 14.17 -19.61 -5.53
CA VAL A 360 14.29 -21.05 -5.84
C VAL A 360 13.74 -21.36 -7.23
N SER A 361 12.64 -20.70 -7.61
CA SER A 361 12.04 -20.83 -8.94
C SER A 361 12.87 -20.22 -10.08
N GLY A 362 13.91 -19.43 -9.77
CA GLY A 362 14.78 -18.76 -10.74
C GLY A 362 14.20 -17.47 -11.34
N LYS A 363 13.10 -16.92 -10.79
CA LYS A 363 12.51 -15.65 -11.26
C LYS A 363 13.35 -14.44 -10.84
N MET A 364 13.99 -14.48 -9.67
CA MET A 364 14.85 -13.41 -9.18
C MET A 364 16.08 -13.96 -8.45
N ASP A 365 17.14 -13.16 -8.36
CA ASP A 365 18.34 -13.52 -7.60
C ASP A 365 18.25 -13.06 -6.12
N PRO A 366 19.19 -13.46 -5.24
CA PRO A 366 19.21 -13.03 -3.84
C PRO A 366 19.33 -11.51 -3.64
N CYS A 367 19.97 -10.77 -4.56
CA CYS A 367 20.06 -9.31 -4.48
C CYS A 367 18.67 -8.68 -4.68
N ARG A 368 17.94 -9.14 -5.70
CA ARG A 368 16.57 -8.69 -5.96
C ARG A 368 15.63 -9.08 -4.82
N PHE A 369 15.81 -10.25 -4.21
CA PHE A 369 15.10 -10.65 -3.00
C PHE A 369 15.31 -9.64 -1.86
N VAL A 370 16.56 -9.23 -1.57
CA VAL A 370 16.85 -8.19 -0.58
C VAL A 370 16.19 -6.87 -0.96
N ALA A 371 16.22 -6.49 -2.24
CA ALA A 371 15.59 -5.27 -2.72
C ALA A 371 14.10 -5.20 -2.38
N VAL A 372 13.35 -6.27 -2.69
CA VAL A 372 11.87 -6.28 -2.57
C VAL A 372 11.36 -6.63 -1.17
N THR A 373 12.21 -7.16 -0.30
CA THR A 373 11.84 -7.51 1.08
C THR A 373 12.32 -6.51 2.13
N SER A 374 13.27 -5.62 1.79
CA SER A 374 13.80 -4.62 2.73
C SER A 374 14.21 -3.30 2.07
N THR A 375 15.16 -3.32 1.13
CA THR A 375 15.84 -2.09 0.68
C THR A 375 14.90 -1.09 -0.01
N ASN A 376 13.99 -1.56 -0.87
CA ASN A 376 13.05 -0.67 -1.54
C ASN A 376 12.08 -0.03 -0.55
N ALA A 377 11.59 -0.79 0.44
CA ALA A 377 10.77 -0.25 1.52
C ALA A 377 11.54 0.85 2.28
N ALA A 378 12.79 0.57 2.65
CA ALA A 378 13.62 1.55 3.35
C ALA A 378 13.86 2.83 2.53
N LYS A 379 14.07 2.72 1.22
CA LYS A 379 14.22 3.87 0.31
C LYS A 379 12.91 4.66 0.16
N ILE A 380 11.80 3.95 -0.10
CA ILE A 380 10.47 4.57 -0.30
C ILE A 380 10.03 5.33 0.95
N PHE A 381 10.13 4.71 2.13
CA PHE A 381 9.70 5.30 3.40
C PHE A 381 10.78 6.09 4.14
N ASN A 382 11.90 6.41 3.46
CA ASN A 382 12.95 7.33 3.91
C ASN A 382 13.70 6.92 5.19
N ILE A 383 14.04 5.64 5.31
CA ILE A 383 14.81 5.06 6.42
C ILE A 383 16.05 4.29 5.94
N TYR A 384 16.44 4.46 4.68
CA TYR A 384 17.68 3.92 4.09
C TYR A 384 18.86 4.91 4.25
N PRO A 385 20.10 4.46 4.47
CA PRO A 385 20.55 3.07 4.66
C PRO A 385 20.50 2.62 6.13
N LYS A 386 19.86 3.38 7.03
CA LYS A 386 19.72 2.99 8.44
C LYS A 386 19.12 1.58 8.56
N LYS A 387 18.12 1.27 7.73
CA LYS A 387 17.56 -0.07 7.54
C LYS A 387 17.68 -0.53 6.09
N GLY A 388 17.53 -1.84 5.88
CA GLY A 388 17.53 -2.44 4.54
C GLY A 388 18.90 -2.47 3.86
N ARG A 389 20.01 -2.37 4.61
CA ARG A 389 21.37 -2.56 4.09
C ARG A 389 22.33 -3.06 5.17
N ILE A 390 23.19 -4.00 4.80
CA ILE A 390 24.36 -4.40 5.58
C ILE A 390 25.52 -3.47 5.20
N ALA A 391 25.70 -2.40 5.96
CA ALA A 391 26.77 -1.43 5.78
C ALA A 391 27.19 -0.80 7.11
N VAL A 392 28.41 -0.26 7.17
CA VAL A 392 28.89 0.46 8.35
C VAL A 392 27.97 1.64 8.65
N GLY A 393 27.52 1.74 9.90
CA GLY A 393 26.62 2.78 10.37
C GLY A 393 25.12 2.44 10.28
N SER A 394 24.74 1.36 9.59
CA SER A 394 23.36 0.86 9.58
C SER A 394 23.00 0.19 10.90
N ASP A 395 21.70 0.16 11.23
CA ASP A 395 21.18 -0.61 12.35
C ASP A 395 21.54 -2.10 12.16
N ALA A 396 21.91 -2.77 13.24
CA ALA A 396 22.20 -4.20 13.23
C ALA A 396 20.90 -5.02 13.30
N ASP A 397 20.07 -4.85 12.27
CA ASP A 397 18.88 -5.62 11.96
C ASP A 397 19.21 -6.58 10.80
N ILE A 398 19.62 -7.80 11.14
CA ILE A 398 20.32 -8.73 10.23
C ILE A 398 19.72 -10.12 10.37
N VAL A 399 19.60 -10.83 9.25
CA VAL A 399 19.23 -12.25 9.22
C VAL A 399 20.39 -13.05 8.66
N VAL A 400 20.78 -14.10 9.39
CA VAL A 400 21.63 -15.18 8.86
C VAL A 400 20.68 -16.20 8.24
N TRP A 401 20.56 -16.13 6.92
CA TRP A 401 19.60 -16.88 6.12
C TRP A 401 20.24 -18.15 5.57
N ASN A 402 19.60 -19.29 5.84
CA ASN A 402 19.99 -20.57 5.31
C ASN A 402 19.22 -20.87 4.01
N PRO A 403 19.84 -20.72 2.83
CA PRO A 403 19.13 -20.85 1.55
C PRO A 403 18.77 -22.30 1.20
N HIS A 404 19.33 -23.28 1.93
CA HIS A 404 19.20 -24.72 1.63
C HIS A 404 18.32 -25.47 2.63
N ALA A 405 18.11 -24.92 3.82
CA ALA A 405 17.20 -25.50 4.79
C ALA A 405 15.75 -25.41 4.29
N THR A 406 14.96 -26.44 4.62
CA THR A 406 13.55 -26.53 4.25
C THR A 406 12.66 -26.67 5.48
N ARG A 407 11.44 -26.14 5.38
CA ARG A 407 10.37 -26.35 6.38
C ARG A 407 9.03 -26.53 5.66
N VAL A 408 8.11 -27.23 6.30
CA VAL A 408 6.70 -27.26 5.89
C VAL A 408 5.95 -26.25 6.75
N ILE A 409 5.28 -25.29 6.10
CA ILE A 409 4.47 -24.29 6.80
C ILE A 409 3.25 -24.97 7.42
N SER A 410 3.01 -24.74 8.71
CA SER A 410 1.83 -25.25 9.40
C SER A 410 1.38 -24.34 10.53
N ALA A 411 0.06 -24.22 10.73
CA ALA A 411 -0.52 -23.56 11.90
C ALA A 411 -0.12 -24.24 13.23
N GLN A 412 0.34 -25.49 13.19
CA GLN A 412 0.82 -26.17 14.40
C GLN A 412 2.21 -25.71 14.85
N THR A 413 2.99 -25.12 13.93
CA THR A 413 4.40 -24.76 14.17
C THR A 413 4.68 -23.27 13.99
N HIS A 414 3.75 -22.50 13.44
CA HIS A 414 3.88 -21.05 13.35
C HIS A 414 3.80 -20.36 14.74
N HIS A 415 4.14 -19.08 14.77
CA HIS A 415 4.21 -18.27 15.98
C HIS A 415 3.16 -17.15 16.02
N GLN A 416 2.36 -17.05 14.97
CA GLN A 416 1.17 -16.21 14.88
C GLN A 416 0.07 -16.74 15.83
N ALA A 417 -0.85 -15.87 16.25
CA ALA A 417 -1.91 -16.20 17.21
C ALA A 417 -3.12 -16.90 16.57
N VAL A 418 -3.25 -16.83 15.25
CA VAL A 418 -4.39 -17.37 14.49
C VAL A 418 -4.34 -18.90 14.38
N ASP A 419 -5.49 -19.55 14.34
CA ASP A 419 -5.63 -21.01 14.42
C ASP A 419 -5.61 -21.73 13.06
N PHE A 420 -5.10 -21.07 12.01
CA PHE A 420 -4.90 -21.60 10.67
C PHE A 420 -3.77 -20.86 9.94
N ASN A 421 -3.29 -21.40 8.82
CA ASN A 421 -2.32 -20.73 7.95
C ASN A 421 -2.77 -20.88 6.48
N ILE A 422 -2.82 -19.79 5.71
CA ILE A 422 -3.19 -19.84 4.27
C ILE A 422 -2.15 -20.53 3.39
N PHE A 423 -0.95 -20.79 3.92
CA PHE A 423 0.13 -21.54 3.25
C PHE A 423 0.31 -22.96 3.82
N GLU A 424 -0.70 -23.49 4.54
CA GLU A 424 -0.65 -24.79 5.19
C GLU A 424 -0.16 -25.90 4.23
N GLY A 425 0.82 -26.68 4.69
CA GLY A 425 1.40 -27.80 3.96
C GLY A 425 2.40 -27.42 2.86
N MET A 426 2.69 -26.13 2.65
CA MET A 426 3.69 -25.71 1.67
C MET A 426 5.10 -25.98 2.19
N GLU A 427 5.86 -26.79 1.46
CA GLU A 427 7.30 -26.91 1.66
C GLU A 427 8.01 -25.70 1.04
N VAL A 428 8.88 -25.06 1.82
CA VAL A 428 9.64 -23.86 1.40
C VAL A 428 11.12 -24.03 1.75
N HIS A 429 12.00 -23.59 0.85
CA HIS A 429 13.41 -23.36 1.18
C HIS A 429 13.59 -21.95 1.77
N GLY A 430 14.75 -21.74 2.40
CA GLY A 430 15.12 -20.44 2.93
C GLY A 430 14.53 -20.22 4.30
N ILE A 431 15.37 -20.33 5.33
CA ILE A 431 14.99 -20.19 6.74
C ILE A 431 15.92 -19.18 7.42
N ALA A 432 15.35 -18.40 8.33
CA ALA A 432 16.10 -17.51 9.20
C ALA A 432 16.67 -18.28 10.41
N ASP A 433 17.90 -18.80 10.29
CA ASP A 433 18.54 -19.55 11.38
C ASP A 433 18.95 -18.62 12.53
N TYR A 434 19.39 -17.41 12.21
CA TYR A 434 19.61 -16.36 13.21
C TYR A 434 18.95 -15.06 12.79
N VAL A 435 18.28 -14.41 13.73
CA VAL A 435 17.76 -13.06 13.56
C VAL A 435 18.33 -12.16 14.63
N ILE A 436 18.97 -11.09 14.18
CA ILE A 436 19.58 -10.07 15.00
C ILE A 436 18.72 -8.81 14.86
N CYS A 437 18.25 -8.27 15.98
CA CYS A 437 17.52 -7.00 16.03
C CYS A 437 18.14 -6.12 17.11
N HIS A 438 18.41 -4.85 16.80
CA HIS A 438 19.21 -3.95 17.66
C HIS A 438 20.56 -4.57 18.10
N GLY A 439 21.19 -5.34 17.22
CA GLY A 439 22.46 -6.02 17.52
C GLY A 439 22.37 -7.12 18.58
N ARG A 440 21.17 -7.62 18.88
CA ARG A 440 20.92 -8.74 19.79
C ARG A 440 20.34 -9.92 19.03
N VAL A 441 20.85 -11.11 19.28
CA VAL A 441 20.27 -12.34 18.74
C VAL A 441 18.92 -12.58 19.41
N VAL A 442 17.84 -12.43 18.65
CA VAL A 442 16.45 -12.61 19.10
C VAL A 442 15.84 -13.91 18.62
N VAL A 443 16.38 -14.50 17.57
CA VAL A 443 16.06 -15.87 17.11
C VAL A 443 17.36 -16.61 16.87
N GLU A 444 17.44 -17.84 17.37
CA GLU A 444 18.57 -18.76 17.24
C GLU A 444 18.03 -20.19 17.03
N GLU A 445 18.10 -20.67 15.80
CA GLU A 445 17.70 -22.03 15.38
C GLU A 445 16.29 -22.39 15.86
N GLY A 446 15.32 -21.50 15.57
CA GLY A 446 13.92 -21.64 15.98
C GLY A 446 13.63 -21.25 17.43
N ASN A 447 14.63 -21.02 18.28
CA ASN A 447 14.43 -20.55 19.64
C ASN A 447 14.30 -19.03 19.67
N ILE A 448 13.14 -18.53 20.12
CA ILE A 448 12.88 -17.10 20.22
C ILE A 448 13.18 -16.55 21.62
N ARG A 449 13.91 -15.42 21.66
CA ARG A 449 14.32 -14.70 22.88
C ARG A 449 14.06 -13.21 22.71
N VAL A 450 12.80 -12.82 22.78
CA VAL A 450 12.35 -11.42 22.65
C VAL A 450 11.80 -10.89 23.96
N ILE A 451 11.82 -9.57 24.11
CA ILE A 451 11.23 -8.86 25.25
C ILE A 451 10.17 -7.91 24.70
N SER A 452 8.99 -7.92 25.30
CA SER A 452 7.91 -6.97 24.97
C SER A 452 8.39 -5.52 25.10
N GLY A 453 8.14 -4.70 24.08
CA GLY A 453 8.52 -3.28 24.07
C GLY A 453 10.01 -3.02 23.84
N MET A 454 10.78 -4.00 23.35
CA MET A 454 12.18 -3.79 22.98
C MET A 454 12.33 -3.04 21.65
N GLY A 455 11.34 -3.19 20.76
CA GLY A 455 11.29 -2.47 19.49
C GLY A 455 11.00 -0.99 19.70
N LYS A 456 11.37 -0.16 18.73
CA LYS A 456 11.18 1.29 18.79
C LYS A 456 10.38 1.77 17.60
N PHE A 457 9.59 2.83 17.84
CA PHE A 457 9.03 3.61 16.76
C PHE A 457 10.16 4.27 15.95
N VAL A 458 10.10 4.12 14.63
CA VAL A 458 11.04 4.69 13.66
C VAL A 458 10.32 5.81 12.90
N PRO A 459 10.67 7.08 13.15
CA PRO A 459 10.16 8.21 12.37
C PRO A 459 10.52 8.07 10.89
N THR A 460 9.55 8.30 10.00
CA THR A 460 9.73 8.35 8.56
C THR A 460 9.67 9.82 8.12
N LEU A 461 10.84 10.39 7.79
CA LEU A 461 10.93 11.81 7.46
C LEU A 461 10.30 12.11 6.07
N PRO A 462 9.67 13.28 5.88
CA PRO A 462 9.09 13.65 4.58
C PRO A 462 10.15 13.82 3.48
N PHE A 463 9.67 14.00 2.25
CA PHE A 463 10.48 14.26 1.06
C PHE A 463 11.55 13.18 0.82
N SER A 464 11.16 11.90 0.89
CA SER A 464 12.03 10.78 0.48
C SER A 464 12.67 11.10 -0.87
N THR A 465 13.99 11.17 -0.94
CA THR A 465 14.69 11.49 -2.18
C THR A 465 14.43 10.45 -3.27
N HIS A 466 14.18 9.20 -2.89
CA HIS A 466 13.79 8.13 -3.81
C HIS A 466 12.43 8.37 -4.47
N VAL A 467 11.49 8.96 -3.74
CA VAL A 467 10.11 9.20 -4.18
C VAL A 467 9.96 10.58 -4.82
N PHE A 468 10.49 11.61 -4.18
CA PHE A 468 10.31 13.02 -4.52
C PHE A 468 11.43 13.61 -5.37
N GLY A 469 12.55 12.92 -5.56
CA GLY A 469 13.74 13.45 -6.23
C GLY A 469 13.54 13.88 -7.69
N ARG A 470 12.40 13.58 -8.31
CA ARG A 470 12.03 14.04 -9.66
C ARG A 470 10.73 14.85 -9.70
N VAL A 471 10.08 15.09 -8.57
CA VAL A 471 8.76 15.74 -8.53
C VAL A 471 8.86 17.20 -8.94
N ASP A 472 9.75 17.98 -8.33
CA ASP A 472 9.90 19.41 -8.64
C ASP A 472 10.33 19.66 -10.09
N ASP A 473 11.26 18.86 -10.60
CA ASP A 473 11.72 18.95 -11.99
C ASP A 473 10.59 18.65 -12.96
N ARG A 474 9.77 17.66 -12.64
CA ARG A 474 8.57 17.30 -13.42
C ARG A 474 7.54 18.42 -13.38
N ASP A 475 7.30 19.04 -12.23
CA ASP A 475 6.36 20.15 -12.10
C ASP A 475 6.80 21.35 -12.95
N ARG A 476 8.09 21.70 -12.90
CA ARG A 476 8.65 22.77 -13.75
C ARG A 476 8.54 22.45 -15.23
N ALA A 477 8.83 21.22 -15.62
CA ALA A 477 8.77 20.78 -17.02
C ALA A 477 7.33 20.75 -17.57
N ASN A 478 6.33 20.49 -16.72
CA ASN A 478 4.92 20.38 -17.12
C ASN A 478 4.08 21.62 -16.73
N ALA A 479 4.72 22.72 -16.34
CA ALA A 479 4.02 23.93 -15.94
C ALA A 479 3.13 24.44 -17.10
N PRO A 480 1.85 24.75 -16.84
CA PRO A 480 0.95 25.22 -17.89
C PRO A 480 1.43 26.56 -18.45
N GLN A 481 1.49 26.65 -19.78
CA GLN A 481 1.89 27.88 -20.46
C GLN A 481 0.66 28.64 -20.96
N LYS A 482 0.56 29.91 -20.54
CA LYS A 482 -0.43 30.83 -21.09
C LYS A 482 -0.02 31.20 -22.51
N VAL A 483 -0.95 31.08 -23.45
CA VAL A 483 -0.79 31.71 -24.77
C VAL A 483 -1.18 33.17 -24.65
N ASP A 484 -0.23 34.08 -24.85
CA ASP A 484 -0.51 35.51 -24.91
C ASP A 484 -1.25 35.84 -26.21
N ARG A 485 -2.50 36.28 -26.05
CA ARG A 485 -3.39 36.70 -27.13
C ARG A 485 -3.68 38.18 -26.99
N ALA A 486 -3.92 38.86 -28.11
CA ALA A 486 -4.51 40.19 -28.10
C ALA A 486 -5.86 40.17 -27.36
N ALA A 487 -6.25 41.31 -26.78
CA ALA A 487 -7.56 41.45 -26.18
C ALA A 487 -8.65 41.21 -27.25
N TYR A 488 -9.70 40.49 -26.89
CA TYR A 488 -10.83 40.28 -27.78
C TYR A 488 -11.57 41.60 -27.98
N ASP A 489 -11.61 42.08 -29.22
CA ASP A 489 -12.23 43.35 -29.65
C ASP A 489 -13.55 43.14 -30.42
N GLY A 490 -14.01 41.90 -30.54
CA GLY A 490 -15.25 41.55 -31.24
C GLY A 490 -16.52 41.75 -30.40
N PRO A 491 -17.71 41.60 -31.03
CA PRO A 491 -18.99 41.71 -30.36
C PRO A 491 -19.28 40.53 -29.43
N VAL A 492 -19.76 40.80 -28.21
CA VAL A 492 -20.20 39.78 -27.23
C VAL A 492 -21.72 39.75 -27.14
N THR A 493 -22.33 38.58 -27.35
CA THR A 493 -23.78 38.38 -27.18
C THR A 493 -24.17 38.56 -25.71
N ARG A 494 -25.15 39.43 -25.44
CA ARG A 494 -25.71 39.60 -24.09
C ARG A 494 -26.67 38.46 -23.77
N ILE A 495 -26.38 37.70 -22.71
CA ILE A 495 -27.29 36.69 -22.15
C ILE A 495 -28.08 37.36 -21.03
N ASN A 496 -29.40 37.49 -21.17
CA ASN A 496 -30.28 37.96 -20.11
C ASN A 496 -30.55 36.82 -19.11
N GLY A 497 -29.59 36.57 -18.22
CA GLY A 497 -29.75 35.73 -17.02
C GLY A 497 -29.69 36.58 -15.74
N PRO A 498 -30.13 36.06 -14.57
CA PRO A 498 -30.00 36.80 -13.31
C PRO A 498 -28.53 37.12 -13.07
N SER A 499 -28.23 38.42 -12.95
CA SER A 499 -26.87 38.92 -12.82
C SER A 499 -26.25 38.44 -11.51
N HIS A 500 -25.35 37.46 -11.57
CA HIS A 500 -24.34 37.32 -10.53
C HIS A 500 -23.29 38.40 -10.77
N THR A 501 -23.45 39.52 -10.07
CA THR A 501 -22.42 40.56 -9.97
C THR A 501 -21.20 39.98 -9.26
N THR A 502 -20.18 39.56 -10.00
CA THR A 502 -18.84 39.40 -9.46
C THR A 502 -18.16 40.76 -9.45
N SER A 503 -18.07 41.36 -8.27
CA SER A 503 -17.27 42.56 -8.03
C SER A 503 -15.79 42.21 -8.15
N ALA A 504 -15.19 42.45 -9.31
CA ALA A 504 -13.74 42.66 -9.38
C ALA A 504 -13.46 44.02 -8.71
N GLY A 505 -12.73 44.01 -7.59
CA GLY A 505 -12.37 45.24 -6.86
C GLY A 505 -11.48 46.17 -7.70
N PRO A 506 -11.58 47.50 -7.52
CA PRO A 506 -10.78 48.45 -8.28
C PRO A 506 -9.38 48.64 -7.66
N SER A 507 -8.36 48.78 -8.52
CA SER A 507 -7.11 49.47 -8.18
C SER A 507 -7.34 51.00 -8.15
N PRO A 508 -6.61 51.79 -7.35
CA PRO A 508 -7.07 53.10 -6.90
C PRO A 508 -6.67 54.30 -7.80
N LEU A 509 -7.43 55.40 -7.61
CA LEU A 509 -7.27 56.80 -8.07
C LEU A 509 -7.72 57.07 -9.53
N ASP A 510 -8.51 58.08 -9.88
CA ASP A 510 -8.74 59.41 -9.29
C ASP A 510 -10.21 59.83 -9.37
N SER A 511 -10.64 60.61 -8.37
CA SER A 511 -11.97 61.18 -8.22
C SER A 511 -12.12 62.52 -8.95
N HIS A 512 -13.07 62.60 -9.89
CA HIS A 512 -13.73 63.88 -10.22
C HIS A 512 -15.24 63.71 -10.26
N ILE A 513 -15.89 64.42 -9.33
CA ILE A 513 -17.34 64.58 -9.19
C ILE A 513 -17.79 65.71 -10.10
N ILE A 514 -18.76 65.48 -10.99
CA ILE A 514 -19.75 66.49 -11.40
C ILE A 514 -21.12 65.79 -11.60
N PRO A 515 -22.22 66.31 -11.02
CA PRO A 515 -23.54 65.68 -11.02
C PRO A 515 -24.42 66.20 -12.15
N THR A 516 -25.37 65.39 -12.67
CA THR A 516 -26.66 65.90 -13.16
C THR A 516 -27.67 64.80 -13.51
N THR A 517 -28.80 64.86 -12.79
CA THR A 517 -30.21 64.77 -13.26
C THR A 517 -30.73 63.49 -13.91
N ALA A 518 -31.62 62.82 -13.18
CA ALA A 518 -32.74 62.04 -13.73
C ALA A 518 -33.75 62.96 -14.46
N PRO A 519 -34.66 62.43 -15.30
CA PRO A 519 -35.88 61.88 -14.72
C PRO A 519 -36.44 60.61 -15.39
N ASP A 520 -37.32 60.01 -14.60
CA ASP A 520 -38.26 58.90 -14.83
C ASP A 520 -38.97 58.86 -16.18
N PHE A 521 -39.30 57.65 -16.65
CA PHE A 521 -40.64 57.36 -17.14
C PHE A 521 -41.02 55.88 -16.93
N TYR A 522 -42.12 55.68 -16.21
CA TYR A 522 -42.86 54.42 -16.03
C TYR A 522 -43.66 54.05 -17.30
N THR A 523 -43.81 52.74 -17.56
CA THR A 523 -45.06 51.96 -17.77
C THR A 523 -44.80 50.74 -18.68
N ARG A 524 -44.90 49.52 -18.14
CA ARG A 524 -46.06 48.59 -18.20
C ARG A 524 -46.50 48.20 -19.61
N GLY A 525 -46.33 46.92 -19.92
CA GLY A 525 -47.00 46.24 -21.04
C GLY A 525 -46.82 44.72 -20.90
N ALA A 526 -47.76 44.07 -20.23
CA ALA A 526 -47.89 42.62 -20.21
C ALA A 526 -48.77 42.17 -21.40
N GLN A 527 -48.58 40.90 -21.80
CA GLN A 527 -49.45 39.97 -22.53
C GLN A 527 -48.83 39.47 -23.85
N VAL A 528 -49.04 38.27 -24.35
CA VAL A 528 -49.65 36.99 -23.91
C VAL A 528 -49.16 35.96 -24.95
N THR A 529 -48.98 34.73 -24.47
CA THR A 529 -48.86 33.43 -25.17
C THR A 529 -49.07 33.38 -26.70
N ASP A 530 -48.29 32.53 -27.37
CA ASP A 530 -48.91 31.58 -28.30
C ASP A 530 -48.23 30.20 -28.32
N LYS A 531 -49.07 29.17 -28.42
CA LYS A 531 -48.74 27.74 -28.38
C LYS A 531 -48.92 27.11 -29.77
N SER A 532 -48.09 26.10 -30.05
CA SER A 532 -48.34 24.93 -30.94
C SER A 532 -48.02 25.09 -32.44
N PRO A 533 -47.89 24.00 -33.25
CA PRO A 533 -47.65 22.58 -32.94
C PRO A 533 -46.56 21.89 -33.82
N LYS A 534 -46.19 20.67 -33.42
CA LYS A 534 -45.38 19.66 -34.14
C LYS A 534 -46.07 19.13 -35.42
N ARG A 535 -45.29 18.71 -36.42
CA ARG A 535 -45.67 17.74 -37.48
C ARG A 535 -44.64 16.61 -37.64
N PRO A 536 -45.03 15.43 -38.17
CA PRO A 536 -44.32 14.15 -37.99
C PRO A 536 -43.70 13.53 -39.26
N SER A 537 -43.06 12.36 -39.05
CA SER A 537 -42.67 11.25 -39.97
C SER A 537 -41.48 11.51 -40.93
N VAL A 538 -40.58 10.56 -41.27
CA VAL A 538 -40.74 9.14 -41.66
C VAL A 538 -39.47 8.31 -41.34
N LYS A 539 -39.64 7.04 -40.93
CA LYS A 539 -38.63 5.96 -40.90
C LYS A 539 -38.73 5.12 -42.18
N VAL A 540 -37.60 4.65 -42.72
CA VAL A 540 -37.54 3.60 -43.76
C VAL A 540 -36.55 2.52 -43.32
N ASN A 541 -36.94 1.25 -43.44
CA ASN A 541 -36.12 0.07 -43.14
C ASN A 541 -36.13 -0.93 -44.33
N ASN A 542 -34.92 -1.38 -44.71
CA ASN A 542 -34.46 -2.72 -45.17
C ASN A 542 -34.87 -3.30 -46.56
N PRO A 543 -34.24 -4.43 -47.04
CA PRO A 543 -32.82 -4.84 -47.22
C PRO A 543 -32.65 -5.56 -48.62
N PRO A 544 -31.90 -6.68 -48.88
CA PRO A 544 -30.60 -7.25 -48.43
C PRO A 544 -29.62 -7.64 -49.59
N GLY A 545 -28.37 -8.01 -49.28
CA GLY A 545 -27.63 -9.04 -50.06
C GLY A 545 -26.17 -8.75 -50.44
N GLY A 546 -25.28 -9.75 -50.21
CA GLY A 546 -24.00 -9.87 -50.92
C GLY A 546 -22.80 -10.30 -50.07
N LYS A 547 -22.53 -11.62 -49.99
CA LYS A 547 -21.25 -12.19 -49.51
C LYS A 547 -20.15 -11.96 -50.55
N ALA A 548 -18.91 -11.69 -50.11
CA ALA A 548 -17.71 -12.09 -50.84
C ALA A 548 -16.54 -12.36 -49.87
N SER A 549 -15.95 -13.53 -50.05
CA SER A 549 -14.74 -14.10 -49.47
C SER A 549 -13.46 -13.35 -49.88
N GLY A 550 -12.40 -13.43 -49.07
CA GLY A 550 -11.05 -13.10 -49.51
C GLY A 550 -10.02 -12.97 -48.40
N SER A 551 -9.48 -14.11 -47.95
CA SER A 551 -8.17 -14.23 -47.30
C SER A 551 -7.07 -13.63 -48.19
N PHE A 552 -6.06 -12.97 -47.61
CA PHE A 552 -4.61 -13.17 -47.90
C PHE A 552 -3.75 -12.11 -47.18
N TRP A 553 -2.72 -12.62 -46.48
CA TRP A 553 -1.56 -12.01 -45.79
C TRP A 553 -1.77 -11.40 -44.41
#